data_AF-A0A4R7FDL8-F1
#
_entry.id   AF-A0A4R7FDL8-F1
#
_cell.length_a   1.000
_cell.length_b   1.000
_cell.length_c   1.000
_cell.angle_alpha   90.00
_cell.angle_beta   90.00
_cell.angle_gamma   90.00
#
_symmetry.space_group_name_H-M   'P 1'
#
loop_
_entity.id
_entity.type
_entity.pdbx_description
1 polymer ?
#
loop_
_entity_poly.entity_id
_entity_poly.type
_entity_poly.pdbx_seq_one_letter_code
_entity_poly.pdbx_strand_id
1 'polypeptide(L)' 'MHREPLSGRIDEEGAVTAEYAIATIAAVGFAALLVVVLRSDEVRGLLLGLITRALAAPS' A
#
# COMPACT_ATOMS: atom_id res chain seq x y z
N MET A 1 41.49 -22.70 -19.87
CA MET A 1 40.57 -22.82 -18.72
C MET A 1 39.71 -21.55 -18.69
N HIS A 2 38.58 -21.58 -19.38
CA HIS A 2 37.61 -20.46 -19.40
C HIS A 2 36.60 -20.69 -18.28
N ARG A 3 36.50 -19.75 -17.34
CA ARG A 3 35.45 -19.76 -16.31
C ARG A 3 34.35 -18.83 -16.82
N GLU A 4 33.22 -19.40 -17.23
CA GLU A 4 32.01 -18.63 -17.55
C GLU A 4 31.48 -17.97 -16.26
N PRO A 5 31.16 -16.67 -16.26
CA PRO A 5 30.62 -16.01 -15.09
C PRO A 5 29.18 -16.46 -14.86
N LEU A 6 28.97 -17.29 -13.82
CA LEU A 6 27.65 -17.71 -13.33
C LEU A 6 26.83 -16.56 -12.67
N SER A 7 27.30 -15.31 -12.75
CA SER A 7 26.77 -14.16 -11.99
C SER A 7 25.42 -13.66 -12.51
N GLY A 8 25.18 -13.66 -13.83
CA GLY A 8 24.05 -12.91 -14.41
C GLY A 8 22.65 -13.43 -14.06
N ARG A 9 22.46 -14.73 -13.81
CA ARG A 9 21.11 -15.29 -13.56
C ARG A 9 20.59 -15.05 -12.14
N ILE A 10 21.47 -15.07 -11.15
CA ILE A 10 21.08 -14.92 -9.73
C ILE A 10 20.75 -13.45 -9.43
N ASP A 11 21.50 -12.54 -10.05
CA ASP A 11 21.33 -11.10 -9.85
C ASP A 11 20.03 -10.57 -10.49
N GLU A 12 19.64 -11.07 -11.68
CA GLU A 12 18.40 -10.69 -12.35
C GLU A 12 17.14 -11.20 -11.61
N GLU A 13 17.13 -12.46 -11.17
CA GLU A 13 16.01 -13.05 -10.40
C GLU A 13 15.85 -12.35 -9.03
N GLY A 14 16.96 -11.99 -8.39
CA GLY A 14 16.98 -11.22 -7.14
C GLY A 14 16.48 -9.79 -7.33
N ALA A 15 16.90 -9.11 -8.40
CA ALA A 15 16.46 -7.75 -8.73
C ALA A 15 14.94 -7.69 -8.96
N VAL A 16 14.38 -8.65 -9.70
CA VAL A 16 12.94 -8.74 -9.97
C VAL A 16 12.15 -8.95 -8.67
N THR A 17 12.61 -9.83 -7.78
CA THR A 17 11.94 -10.06 -6.49
C THR A 17 12.00 -8.85 -5.56
N ALA A 18 13.13 -8.12 -5.58
CA ALA A 18 13.30 -6.88 -4.81
C ALA A 18 12.37 -5.76 -5.29
N GLU A 19 12.14 -5.64 -6.60
CA GLU A 19 11.25 -4.64 -7.19
C GLU A 19 9.81 -4.78 -6.66
N TYR A 20 9.25 -5.99 -6.69
CA TYR A 20 7.90 -6.25 -6.16
C TYR A 20 7.79 -5.97 -4.65
N ALA A 21 8.85 -6.29 -3.90
CA ALA A 21 8.90 -6.00 -2.47
C ALA A 21 8.88 -4.49 -2.21
N ILE A 22 9.66 -3.71 -2.97
CA ILE A 22 9.70 -2.24 -2.86
C ILE A 22 8.36 -1.63 -3.26
N ALA A 23 7.75 -2.10 -4.36
CA ALA A 23 6.43 -1.64 -4.79
C ALA A 23 5.37 -1.86 -3.70
N THR A 24 5.40 -3.02 -3.04
CA THR A 24 4.50 -3.34 -1.94
C THR A 24 4.77 -2.44 -0.72
N ILE A 25 6.03 -2.23 -0.34
CA ILE A 25 6.40 -1.35 0.78
C ILE A 25 5.96 0.10 0.50
N ALA A 26 6.12 0.59 -0.72
CA ALA A 26 5.66 1.90 -1.13
C ALA A 26 4.13 2.03 -1.02
N ALA A 27 3.39 1.03 -1.51
CA ALA A 27 1.92 1.00 -1.41
C ALA A 27 1.44 0.94 0.05
N VAL A 28 2.09 0.12 0.88
CA VAL A 28 1.80 0.02 2.33
C VAL A 28 2.08 1.34 3.04
N GLY A 29 3.20 2.02 2.72
CA GLY A 29 3.52 3.34 3.27
C GLY A 29 2.45 4.38 2.92
N PHE A 30 1.98 4.39 1.68
CA PHE A 30 0.87 5.25 1.26
C PHE A 30 -0.44 4.92 1.99
N ALA A 31 -0.76 3.64 2.14
CA ALA A 31 -1.94 3.20 2.89
C ALA A 31 -1.86 3.62 4.37
N ALA A 32 -0.67 3.57 4.98
CA ALA A 32 -0.47 4.04 6.35
C ALA A 32 -0.77 5.55 6.49
N LEU A 33 -0.35 6.37 5.52
CA LEU A 33 -0.71 7.78 5.48
C LEU A 33 -2.23 7.97 5.39
N LEU A 34 -2.92 7.21 4.54
CA LEU A 34 -4.38 7.26 4.43
C LEU A 34 -5.05 6.87 5.75
N VAL A 35 -4.54 5.86 6.47
CA VAL A 35 -5.05 5.49 7.79
C VAL A 35 -4.94 6.64 8.78
N VAL A 36 -3.83 7.41 8.76
CA VAL A 36 -3.69 8.60 9.60
C VAL A 36 -4.74 9.65 9.24
N VAL A 37 -4.96 9.91 7.95
CA VAL A 37 -6.00 10.85 7.48
C VAL A 37 -7.39 10.42 7.94
N LEU A 38 -7.74 9.14 7.77
CA LEU A 38 -9.03 8.59 8.18
C LEU A 38 -9.24 8.61 9.70
N ARG A 39 -8.16 8.59 10.48
CA ARG A 39 -8.21 8.67 11.94
C ARG A 39 -8.44 10.08 12.47
N SER A 40 -8.30 11.12 11.63
CA SER A 40 -8.55 12.51 12.02
C SER A 40 -10.00 12.73 12.47
N ASP A 41 -10.19 13.63 13.42
CA ASP A 41 -11.52 13.94 13.97
C ASP A 41 -12.45 14.56 12.92
N GLU A 42 -11.89 15.37 12.00
CA GLU A 42 -12.63 15.95 10.89
C GLU A 42 -13.21 14.88 9.97
N VAL A 43 -12.36 13.96 9.46
CA VAL A 43 -12.81 12.90 8.54
C VAL A 43 -13.75 11.94 9.24
N ARG A 44 -13.48 11.58 10.51
CA ARG A 44 -14.38 10.76 11.32
C ARG A 44 -15.75 11.42 11.49
N GLY A 45 -15.78 12.72 11.78
CA GLY A 45 -17.02 13.48 11.90
C GLY A 45 -17.82 13.51 10.62
N LEU A 46 -17.16 13.73 9.47
CA LEU A 46 -17.80 13.68 8.15
C LEU A 46 -18.44 12.30 7.90
N LEU A 47 -17.68 11.22 8.11
CA LEU A 47 -18.16 9.85 7.91
C LEU A 47 -19.34 9.51 8.84
N LEU A 48 -19.24 9.86 10.12
CA LEU A 48 -20.33 9.67 11.08
C LEU A 48 -21.59 10.44 10.63
N GLY A 49 -21.44 11.68 10.17
CA GLY A 49 -22.54 12.48 9.66
C GLY A 49 -23.23 11.82 8.45
N LEU A 50 -22.45 11.27 7.51
CA LEU A 50 -23.00 10.52 6.38
C LEU A 50 -23.75 9.26 6.82
N ILE A 51 -23.19 8.49 7.75
CA ILE A 51 -23.83 7.28 8.29
C ILE A 51 -25.14 7.62 9.00
N THR A 52 -25.14 8.64 9.87
CA THR A 52 -26.36 9.06 10.58
C THR A 52 -27.44 9.51 9.62
N ARG A 53 -27.10 10.25 8.55
CA ARG A 53 -28.07 10.64 7.51
C ARG A 53 -28.62 9.45 6.75
N ALA A 54 -27.77 8.49 6.40
CA ALA A 54 -28.20 7.28 5.70
C ALA A 54 -29.14 6.42 6.57
N LEU A 55 -28.87 6.32 7.87
CA LEU A 55 -29.71 5.57 8.81
C LEU A 55 -31.04 6.28 9.16
N ALA A 56 -31.07 7.61 9.06
CA ALA A 56 -32.28 8.40 9.25
C ALA A 56 -33.12 8.56 7.97
N ALA A 57 -32.60 8.13 6.81
CA ALA A 57 -33.33 8.17 5.56
C ALA A 57 -34.48 7.13 5.60
N PRO A 58 -35.71 7.48 5.15
CA PRO A 58 -36.77 6.50 4.99
C PRO A 58 -36.34 5.42 4.01
N SER A 59 -36.51 4.15 4.38
CA SER A 59 -36.34 3.00 3.49
C SER A 59 -37.37 2.98 2.36
#